data_AF-A0A0A9B2G6-F1
#
_entry.id   AF-A0A0A9B2G6-F1
#
_cell.length_a   1.000
_cell.length_b   1.000
_cell.length_c   1.000
_cell.angle_alpha   90.00
_cell.angle_beta   90.00
_cell.angle_gamma   90.00
#
_symmetry.space_group_name_H-M   'P 1'
#
loop_
_entity.id
_entity.type
_entity.pdbx_description
1 polymer ?
#
loop_
_entity_poly.entity_id
_entity_poly.type
_entity_poly.pdbx_seq_one_letter_code
_entity_poly.pdbx_strand_id
1 'polypeptide(L)'
;MTRDAILFGLLSGSMFFAWTGVFFYLFGWDFLNEALLYHLTRTDPRHNISIYFYHIYLHHQQGFSSIQRLASFLPQVIVQLTLILRFSRDLPFCMFLQTVAFVAFNKVMTAQYFVWFFCLLPLILPWTSMKLSWKGLACMLVWMGSQLHWLMWAYLLEFKGRNVFIQLWIAGLVFLAANTFVIIMVMKHHKYTPLFSSSVKSGSKIATKKE
;
A
#
# COMPACT_ATOMS: atom_id res chain seq x y z
N MET A 1 8.89 -12.08 20.83
CA MET A 1 9.32 -12.60 19.51
C MET A 1 9.62 -14.08 19.64
N THR A 2 9.23 -14.91 18.67
CA THR A 2 9.58 -16.34 18.64
C THR A 2 10.92 -16.54 17.94
N ARG A 3 11.58 -17.68 18.18
CA ARG A 3 12.79 -18.08 17.44
C ARG A 3 12.55 -18.11 15.93
N ASP A 4 11.40 -18.64 15.52
CA ASP A 4 11.04 -18.76 14.11
C ASP A 4 10.87 -17.39 13.44
N ALA A 5 10.33 -16.40 14.16
CA ALA A 5 10.22 -15.03 13.65
C ALA A 5 11.60 -14.38 13.44
N ILE A 6 12.55 -14.61 14.35
CA ILE A 6 13.94 -14.13 14.22
C ILE A 6 14.61 -14.81 13.02
N LEU A 7 14.50 -16.13 12.91
CA LEU A 7 15.06 -16.89 11.80
C LEU A 7 14.49 -16.44 10.45
N PHE A 8 13.17 -16.27 10.37
CA PHE A 8 12.50 -15.78 9.17
C PHE A 8 13.01 -14.38 8.78
N GLY A 9 13.14 -13.47 9.75
CA GLY A 9 13.68 -12.13 9.51
C GLY A 9 15.13 -12.14 9.02
N LEU A 10 15.99 -12.94 9.66
CA LEU A 10 17.39 -13.09 9.26
C LEU A 10 17.54 -13.70 7.87
N LEU A 11 16.80 -14.77 7.57
CA LEU A 11 16.84 -15.42 6.26
C LEU A 11 16.33 -14.50 5.16
N SER A 12 15.19 -13.83 5.38
CA SER A 12 14.62 -12.90 4.40
C SER A 12 15.55 -11.71 4.15
N GLY A 13 16.11 -11.13 5.22
CA GLY A 13 17.07 -10.03 5.12
C GLY A 13 18.36 -10.46 4.42
N SER A 14 18.91 -11.62 4.77
CA SER A 14 20.13 -12.14 4.13
C SER A 14 19.92 -12.38 2.64
N MET A 15 18.77 -12.95 2.25
CA MET A 15 18.44 -13.17 0.85
C MET A 15 18.29 -11.84 0.08
N PHE A 16 17.63 -10.84 0.68
CA PHE A 16 17.51 -9.50 0.10
C PHE A 16 18.89 -8.86 -0.15
N PHE A 17 19.77 -8.85 0.85
CA PHE A 17 21.11 -8.25 0.71
C PHE A 17 22.01 -9.05 -0.23
N ALA A 18 21.92 -10.38 -0.23
CA ALA A 18 22.69 -11.23 -1.14
C ALA A 18 22.34 -10.92 -2.60
N TRP A 19 21.04 -10.90 -2.95
CA TRP A 19 20.63 -10.55 -4.32
C TRP A 19 20.96 -9.11 -4.68
N THR A 20 20.77 -8.17 -3.76
CA THR A 20 21.19 -6.77 -3.97
C THR A 20 22.69 -6.70 -4.28
N GLY A 21 23.53 -7.46 -3.57
CA GLY A 21 24.96 -7.55 -3.82
C GLY A 21 25.30 -8.19 -5.17
N VAL A 22 24.61 -9.26 -5.56
CA VAL A 22 24.79 -9.90 -6.88
C VAL A 22 24.46 -8.92 -8.00
N PHE A 23 23.32 -8.23 -7.93
CA PHE A 23 22.93 -7.27 -8.97
C PHE A 23 23.81 -6.01 -8.97
N PHE A 24 24.28 -5.57 -7.80
CA PHE A 24 25.27 -4.50 -7.73
C PHE A 24 26.61 -4.91 -8.36
N TYR A 25 27.05 -6.17 -8.18
CA TYR A 25 28.24 -6.67 -8.85
C TYR A 25 28.08 -6.70 -10.38
N LEU A 26 26.91 -7.09 -10.88
CA LEU A 26 26.63 -7.19 -12.32
C LEU A 26 26.42 -5.84 -13.01
N PHE A 27 25.74 -4.90 -12.35
CA PHE A 27 25.23 -3.67 -12.97
C PHE A 27 25.69 -2.38 -12.28
N GLY A 28 26.45 -2.48 -11.20
CA GLY A 28 27.04 -1.35 -10.50
C GLY A 28 26.02 -0.37 -9.90
N TRP A 29 26.39 0.91 -9.94
CA TRP A 29 25.60 2.01 -9.37
C TRP A 29 24.27 2.25 -10.06
N ASP A 30 24.16 1.95 -11.36
CA ASP A 30 22.91 2.14 -12.11
C ASP A 30 21.80 1.25 -11.55
N PHE A 31 22.10 -0.01 -11.25
CA PHE A 31 21.14 -0.89 -10.57
C PHE A 31 20.73 -0.34 -9.21
N LEU A 32 21.69 0.04 -8.36
CA LEU A 32 21.39 0.50 -7.01
C LEU A 32 20.55 1.78 -7.03
N ASN A 33 20.85 2.69 -7.96
CA ASN A 33 20.08 3.91 -8.15
C ASN A 33 18.67 3.59 -8.64
N GLU A 34 18.52 2.93 -9.78
CA GLU A 34 17.21 2.73 -10.42
C GLU A 34 16.30 1.77 -9.64
N ALA A 35 16.86 0.72 -9.02
CA ALA A 35 16.07 -0.27 -8.30
C ALA A 35 15.66 0.17 -6.88
N LEU A 36 16.47 1.02 -6.21
CA LEU A 36 16.28 1.33 -4.79
C LEU A 36 16.32 2.85 -4.51
N LEU A 37 17.44 3.52 -4.76
CA LEU A 37 17.68 4.87 -4.24
C LEU A 37 16.85 5.95 -4.95
N TYR A 38 16.59 5.79 -6.24
CA TYR A 38 15.80 6.71 -7.05
C TYR A 38 14.40 6.91 -6.46
N HIS A 39 13.80 5.87 -5.88
CA HIS A 39 12.47 5.98 -5.28
C HIS A 39 12.41 6.89 -4.05
N LEU A 40 13.54 7.09 -3.36
CA LEU A 40 13.62 8.01 -2.23
C LEU A 40 13.56 9.48 -2.66
N THR A 41 14.12 9.80 -3.83
CA THR A 41 14.17 11.17 -4.36
C THR A 41 13.12 11.44 -5.43
N ARG A 42 12.48 10.40 -5.99
CA ARG A 42 11.51 10.49 -7.07
C ARG A 42 10.43 11.54 -6.80
N THR A 43 10.18 12.36 -7.81
CA THR A 43 9.08 13.32 -7.87
C THR A 43 8.40 13.19 -9.22
N ASP A 44 7.08 13.34 -9.25
CA ASP A 44 6.31 13.35 -10.49
C ASP A 44 5.28 14.49 -10.41
N PRO A 45 5.46 15.57 -11.20
CA PRO A 45 4.56 16.71 -11.23
C PRO A 45 3.47 16.60 -12.31
N ARG A 46 3.31 15.46 -13.00
CA ARG A 46 2.31 15.33 -14.08
C ARG A 46 1.33 14.19 -13.86
N HIS A 47 1.82 12.99 -13.56
CA HIS A 47 0.99 11.78 -13.48
C HIS A 47 0.78 11.31 -12.04
N ASN A 48 0.71 12.27 -11.12
CA ASN A 48 0.71 12.02 -9.70
C ASN A 48 -0.64 12.36 -9.07
N ILE A 49 -1.36 11.33 -8.66
CA ILE A 49 -2.68 11.45 -8.03
C ILE A 49 -2.55 11.87 -6.54
N SER A 50 -1.34 11.80 -5.98
CA SER A 50 -1.13 12.08 -4.56
C SER A 50 -1.43 13.55 -4.21
N ILE A 51 -1.71 13.76 -2.93
CA ILE A 51 -1.91 15.10 -2.36
C ILE A 51 -0.66 16.00 -2.47
N TYR A 52 0.50 15.40 -2.76
CA TYR A 52 1.78 16.10 -2.86
C TYR A 52 2.04 16.67 -4.24
N PHE A 53 1.28 16.27 -5.27
CA PHE A 53 1.45 16.71 -6.66
C PHE A 53 1.61 18.24 -6.77
N TYR A 54 0.71 19.01 -6.15
CA TYR A 54 0.70 20.46 -6.34
C TYR A 54 1.92 21.12 -5.69
N HIS A 55 2.31 20.65 -4.51
CA HIS A 55 3.54 21.09 -3.84
C HIS A 55 4.79 20.73 -4.66
N ILE A 56 4.82 19.53 -5.24
CA ILE A 56 5.88 19.06 -6.15
C ILE A 56 5.95 19.91 -7.41
N TYR A 57 4.81 20.25 -8.00
CA TYR A 57 4.71 21.09 -9.17
C TYR A 57 5.30 22.49 -8.93
N LEU A 58 4.90 23.15 -7.84
CA LEU A 58 5.36 24.50 -7.51
C LEU A 58 6.88 24.60 -7.27
N HIS A 59 7.50 23.54 -6.75
CA HIS A 59 8.93 23.51 -6.43
C HIS A 59 9.76 22.74 -7.46
N HIS A 60 9.19 22.41 -8.63
CA HIS A 60 9.87 21.56 -9.61
C HIS A 60 11.23 22.10 -10.06
N GLN A 61 11.37 23.43 -10.17
CA GLN A 61 12.63 24.08 -10.59
C GLN A 61 13.60 24.34 -9.44
N GLN A 62 13.11 24.66 -8.25
CA GLN A 62 13.95 24.98 -7.09
C GLN A 62 14.49 23.73 -6.38
N GLY A 63 13.80 22.60 -6.56
CA GLY A 63 14.11 21.35 -5.88
C GLY A 63 13.69 21.35 -4.40
N PHE A 64 13.77 20.16 -3.79
CA PHE A 64 13.46 19.97 -2.38
C PHE A 64 14.72 19.80 -1.55
N SER A 65 14.75 20.39 -0.36
CA SER A 65 15.78 20.10 0.65
C SER A 65 15.67 18.66 1.13
N SER A 66 16.77 18.09 1.65
CA SER A 66 16.79 16.72 2.17
C SER A 66 15.78 16.52 3.32
N ILE A 67 15.57 17.56 4.13
CA ILE A 67 14.60 17.54 5.24
C ILE A 67 13.17 17.45 4.71
N GLN A 68 12.81 18.24 3.70
CA GLN A 68 11.47 18.19 3.08
C GLN A 68 11.20 16.83 2.46
N ARG A 69 12.20 16.25 1.78
CA ARG A 69 12.09 14.90 1.20
C ARG A 69 11.81 13.87 2.28
N LEU A 70 12.58 13.88 3.38
CA LEU A 70 12.42 12.93 4.47
C LEU A 70 11.08 13.12 5.21
N ALA A 71 10.69 14.37 5.46
CA ALA A 71 9.42 14.69 6.12
C ALA A 71 8.20 14.18 5.32
N SER A 72 8.27 14.17 3.99
CA SER A 72 7.19 13.64 3.14
C SER A 72 6.92 12.14 3.35
N PHE A 73 7.89 11.38 3.87
CA PHE A 73 7.70 9.95 4.20
C PHE A 73 7.06 9.73 5.57
N LEU A 74 7.06 10.74 6.46
CA LEU A 74 6.66 10.55 7.84
C LEU A 74 5.20 10.04 7.98
N PRO A 75 4.19 10.61 7.28
CA PRO A 75 2.82 10.09 7.36
C PRO A 75 2.74 8.63 6.91
N GLN A 76 3.42 8.30 5.82
CA GLN A 76 3.46 6.93 5.29
C GLN A 76 4.08 5.97 6.32
N VAL A 77 5.25 6.31 6.89
CA VAL A 77 5.94 5.48 7.90
C VAL A 77 5.06 5.27 9.13
N ILE A 78 4.41 6.31 9.64
CA ILE A 78 3.51 6.21 10.81
C ILE A 78 2.36 5.22 10.52
N VAL A 79 1.70 5.34 9.38
CA VAL A 79 0.60 4.45 9.00
C VAL A 79 1.11 3.02 8.82
N GLN A 80 2.26 2.82 8.16
CA GLN A 80 2.84 1.49 7.97
C GLN A 80 3.16 0.81 9.31
N LEU A 81 3.83 1.50 10.23
CA LEU A 81 4.16 0.98 11.55
C LEU A 81 2.90 0.64 12.35
N THR A 82 1.89 1.50 12.31
CA THR A 82 0.61 1.28 12.98
C THR A 82 -0.08 0.00 12.47
N LEU A 83 -0.11 -0.21 11.15
CA LEU A 83 -0.71 -1.40 10.55
C LEU A 83 0.06 -2.68 10.90
N ILE A 84 1.40 -2.65 10.87
CA ILE A 84 2.24 -3.80 11.28
C ILE A 84 1.95 -4.18 12.73
N LEU A 85 2.02 -3.21 13.64
CA LEU A 85 1.81 -3.45 15.07
C LEU A 85 0.41 -4.01 15.35
N ARG A 86 -0.59 -3.61 14.56
CA ARG A 86 -1.99 -4.02 14.77
C ARG A 86 -2.36 -5.35 14.11
N PHE A 87 -1.82 -5.64 12.92
CA PHE A 87 -2.30 -6.71 12.03
C PHE A 87 -1.25 -7.75 11.64
N SER A 88 0.02 -7.64 12.06
CA SER A 88 1.10 -8.58 11.71
C SER A 88 0.83 -10.07 11.98
N ARG A 89 -0.12 -10.40 12.86
CA ARG A 89 -0.54 -11.80 13.12
C ARG A 89 -1.41 -12.40 12.01
N ASP A 90 -2.04 -11.57 11.18
CA ASP A 90 -2.81 -11.95 9.99
C ASP A 90 -2.04 -11.46 8.75
N LEU A 91 -1.07 -12.27 8.31
CA LEU A 91 -0.08 -11.84 7.33
C LEU A 91 -0.67 -11.36 5.99
N PRO A 92 -1.61 -12.07 5.33
CA PRO A 92 -2.18 -11.66 4.04
C PRO A 92 -2.99 -10.38 4.20
N PHE A 93 -3.73 -10.25 5.30
CA PHE A 93 -4.48 -9.06 5.59
C PHE A 93 -3.56 -7.86 5.86
N CYS A 94 -2.51 -8.06 6.65
CA CYS A 94 -1.51 -7.05 6.93
C CYS A 94 -0.81 -6.60 5.65
N MET A 95 -0.37 -7.53 4.79
CA MET A 95 0.26 -7.24 3.50
C MET A 95 -0.66 -6.44 2.59
N PHE A 96 -1.94 -6.82 2.50
CA PHE A 96 -2.94 -6.07 1.73
C PHE A 96 -3.08 -4.64 2.26
N LEU A 97 -3.33 -4.47 3.56
CA LEU A 97 -3.50 -3.15 4.17
C LEU A 97 -2.24 -2.28 4.03
N GLN A 98 -1.05 -2.85 4.27
CA GLN A 98 0.20 -2.16 4.08
C GLN A 98 0.38 -1.69 2.64
N THR A 99 0.06 -2.53 1.67
CA THR A 99 0.21 -2.19 0.24
C THR A 99 -0.74 -1.08 -0.18
N VAL A 100 -2.02 -1.16 0.20
CA VAL A 100 -3.00 -0.10 -0.10
C VAL A 100 -2.59 1.22 0.58
N ALA A 101 -2.21 1.16 1.86
CA ALA A 101 -1.75 2.34 2.59
C ALA A 101 -0.43 2.89 2.05
N PHE A 102 0.47 2.02 1.57
CA PHE A 102 1.75 2.43 1.00
C PHE A 102 1.49 3.28 -0.24
N VAL A 103 0.61 2.81 -1.12
CA VAL A 103 0.24 3.55 -2.33
C VAL A 103 -0.50 4.84 -1.98
N ALA A 104 -1.53 4.78 -1.13
CA ALA A 104 -2.36 5.93 -0.80
C ALA A 104 -1.59 7.08 -0.14
N PHE A 105 -0.64 6.76 0.75
CA PHE A 105 0.19 7.75 1.46
C PHE A 105 1.54 8.01 0.78
N ASN A 106 1.77 7.50 -0.43
CA ASN A 106 3.01 7.78 -1.15
C ASN A 106 3.01 9.22 -1.70
N LYS A 107 4.20 9.85 -1.69
CA LYS A 107 4.40 11.15 -2.35
C LYS A 107 4.17 11.12 -3.85
N VAL A 108 4.45 10.00 -4.50
CA VAL A 108 4.20 9.77 -5.93
C VAL A 108 3.24 8.60 -6.04
N MET A 109 2.04 8.84 -6.56
CA MET A 109 1.03 7.81 -6.77
C MET A 109 0.59 7.81 -8.22
N THR A 110 0.88 6.72 -8.92
CA THR A 110 0.51 6.49 -10.32
C THR A 110 -0.47 5.33 -10.42
N ALA A 111 -1.26 5.27 -11.49
CA ALA A 111 -2.27 4.21 -11.66
C ALA A 111 -1.66 2.79 -11.73
N GLN A 112 -0.40 2.67 -12.16
CA GLN A 112 0.33 1.39 -12.22
C GLN A 112 0.40 0.71 -10.85
N TYR A 113 0.46 1.48 -9.76
CA TYR A 113 0.58 0.93 -8.41
C TYR A 113 -0.66 0.17 -7.96
N PHE A 114 -1.82 0.39 -8.59
CA PHE A 114 -3.06 -0.26 -8.19
C PHE A 114 -3.02 -1.78 -8.37
N VAL A 115 -2.22 -2.27 -9.33
CA VAL A 115 -2.00 -3.70 -9.56
C VAL A 115 -1.42 -4.39 -8.32
N TRP A 116 -0.63 -3.67 -7.50
CA TRP A 116 0.05 -4.25 -6.34
C TRP A 116 -0.89 -4.71 -5.25
N PHE A 117 -1.99 -3.99 -4.98
CA PHE A 117 -2.98 -4.46 -4.01
C PHE A 117 -4.08 -5.29 -4.66
N PHE A 118 -4.31 -5.17 -5.97
CA PHE A 118 -5.23 -6.06 -6.67
C PHE A 118 -4.75 -7.51 -6.69
N CYS A 119 -3.44 -7.78 -6.74
CA CYS A 119 -2.94 -9.15 -6.62
C CYS A 119 -3.12 -9.75 -5.21
N LEU A 120 -3.21 -8.90 -4.17
CA LEU A 120 -3.45 -9.32 -2.79
C LEU A 120 -4.93 -9.40 -2.42
N LEU A 121 -5.80 -8.69 -3.15
CA LEU A 121 -7.24 -8.64 -2.88
C LEU A 121 -7.90 -10.04 -2.85
N PRO A 122 -7.64 -10.97 -3.80
CA PRO A 122 -8.20 -12.33 -3.75
C PRO A 122 -7.89 -13.11 -2.46
N LEU A 123 -6.75 -12.82 -1.82
CA LEU A 123 -6.33 -13.52 -0.60
C LEU A 123 -7.18 -13.15 0.62
N ILE A 124 -7.73 -11.93 0.65
CA ILE A 124 -8.53 -11.43 1.77
C ILE A 124 -10.04 -11.56 1.54
N LEU A 125 -10.49 -11.68 0.29
CA LEU A 125 -11.93 -11.71 -0.06
C LEU A 125 -12.73 -12.84 0.61
N PRO A 126 -12.20 -14.08 0.76
CA PRO A 126 -12.93 -15.15 1.44
C PRO A 126 -13.24 -14.85 2.92
N TRP A 127 -12.44 -13.99 3.53
CA TRP A 127 -12.43 -13.68 4.95
C TRP A 127 -13.11 -12.34 5.29
N THR A 128 -13.64 -11.65 4.29
CA THR A 128 -14.50 -10.49 4.53
C THR A 128 -15.94 -10.90 4.76
N SER A 129 -16.63 -10.18 5.64
CA SER A 129 -18.08 -10.22 5.77
C SER A 129 -18.81 -9.41 4.67
N MET A 130 -18.07 -8.76 3.76
CA MET A 130 -18.63 -7.91 2.70
C MET A 130 -19.03 -8.66 1.41
N LYS A 131 -19.11 -10.00 1.40
CA LYS A 131 -19.38 -10.81 0.21
C LYS A 131 -20.66 -10.36 -0.50
N LEU A 132 -20.52 -9.87 -1.74
CA LEU A 132 -21.59 -9.40 -2.63
C LEU A 132 -22.59 -8.42 -1.99
N SER A 133 -22.14 -7.68 -0.98
CA SER A 133 -22.97 -6.73 -0.24
C SER A 133 -22.87 -5.33 -0.84
N TRP A 134 -23.91 -4.50 -0.62
CA TRP A 134 -23.91 -3.07 -0.99
C TRP A 134 -22.68 -2.32 -0.46
N LYS A 135 -22.09 -2.79 0.64
CA LYS A 135 -20.86 -2.25 1.24
C LYS A 135 -19.65 -2.43 0.33
N GLY A 136 -19.49 -3.61 -0.28
CA GLY A 136 -18.42 -3.90 -1.23
C GLY A 136 -18.59 -3.09 -2.52
N LEU A 137 -19.83 -3.04 -3.03
CA LEU A 137 -20.17 -2.22 -4.19
C LEU A 137 -19.90 -0.72 -3.92
N ALA A 138 -20.28 -0.21 -2.75
CA ALA A 138 -20.00 1.16 -2.35
C ALA A 138 -18.49 1.45 -2.31
N CYS A 139 -17.66 0.54 -1.79
CA CYS A 139 -16.21 0.69 -1.81
C CYS A 139 -15.66 0.77 -3.24
N MET A 140 -16.13 -0.11 -4.14
CA MET A 140 -15.73 -0.11 -5.55
C MET A 140 -16.14 1.19 -6.25
N LEU A 141 -17.39 1.64 -6.06
CA LEU A 141 -17.91 2.85 -6.67
C LEU A 141 -17.22 4.11 -6.15
N VAL A 142 -16.97 4.21 -4.84
CA VAL A 142 -16.25 5.34 -4.24
C VAL A 142 -14.82 5.40 -4.76
N TRP A 143 -14.13 4.26 -4.80
CA TRP A 143 -12.75 4.18 -5.28
C TRP A 143 -12.64 4.50 -6.78
N MET A 144 -13.48 3.88 -7.61
CA MET A 144 -13.52 4.14 -9.06
C MET A 144 -13.97 5.57 -9.37
N GLY A 145 -15.00 6.06 -8.69
CA GLY A 145 -15.54 7.41 -8.90
C GLY A 145 -14.54 8.50 -8.55
N SER A 146 -13.79 8.34 -7.45
CA SER A 146 -12.74 9.30 -7.05
C SER A 146 -11.56 9.29 -8.02
N GLN A 147 -11.18 8.13 -8.57
CA GLN A 147 -10.20 8.04 -9.66
C GLN A 147 -10.68 8.77 -10.92
N LEU A 148 -11.91 8.49 -11.38
CA LEU A 148 -12.47 9.10 -12.59
C LEU A 148 -12.62 10.62 -12.43
N HIS A 149 -13.00 11.07 -11.24
CA HIS A 149 -13.05 12.48 -10.88
C HIS A 149 -11.68 13.15 -11.04
N TRP A 150 -10.60 12.53 -10.52
CA TRP A 150 -9.24 13.04 -10.72
C TRP A 150 -8.85 13.05 -12.20
N LEU A 151 -9.14 11.97 -12.93
CA LEU A 151 -8.81 11.83 -14.35
C LEU A 151 -9.48 12.92 -15.21
N MET A 152 -10.72 13.31 -14.88
CA MET A 152 -11.42 14.39 -15.57
C MET A 152 -10.67 15.72 -15.46
N TRP A 153 -10.20 16.08 -14.25
CA TRP A 153 -9.38 17.28 -14.06
C TRP A 153 -8.02 17.18 -14.75
N ALA A 154 -7.37 16.02 -14.68
CA ALA A 154 -6.09 15.78 -15.33
C ALA A 154 -6.21 15.94 -16.85
N TYR A 155 -7.30 15.46 -17.45
CA TYR A 155 -7.58 15.63 -18.87
C TYR A 155 -7.74 17.11 -19.26
N LEU A 156 -8.49 17.89 -18.46
CA LEU A 156 -8.67 19.31 -18.71
C LEU A 156 -7.34 20.09 -18.60
N LEU A 157 -6.46 19.67 -17.69
CA LEU A 157 -5.15 20.27 -17.52
C LEU A 157 -4.21 19.90 -18.70
N GLU A 158 -3.95 18.61 -18.91
CA GLU A 158 -2.92 18.12 -19.83
C GLU A 158 -3.33 18.28 -21.31
N PHE A 159 -4.57 17.95 -21.66
CA PHE A 159 -5.01 17.91 -23.07
C PHE A 159 -5.78 19.16 -23.50
N LYS A 160 -6.43 19.87 -22.57
CA LYS A 160 -7.18 21.11 -22.88
C LYS A 160 -6.47 22.38 -22.42
N GLY A 161 -5.32 22.27 -21.74
CA GLY A 161 -4.53 23.43 -21.30
C GLY A 161 -5.26 24.34 -20.32
N ARG A 162 -6.29 23.85 -19.62
CA ARG A 162 -7.04 24.66 -18.65
C ARG A 162 -6.30 24.72 -17.32
N ASN A 163 -6.25 25.91 -16.73
CA ASN A 163 -5.65 26.11 -15.40
C ASN A 163 -6.56 25.57 -14.29
N VAL A 164 -6.51 24.25 -14.04
CA VAL A 164 -7.32 23.53 -13.03
C VAL A 164 -6.48 22.87 -11.93
N PHE A 165 -5.29 23.40 -11.64
CA PHE A 165 -4.34 22.81 -10.68
C PHE A 165 -4.94 22.62 -9.28
N ILE A 166 -5.74 23.59 -8.80
CA ILE A 166 -6.37 23.51 -7.47
C ILE A 166 -7.45 22.42 -7.43
N GLN A 167 -8.28 22.34 -8.46
CA GLN A 167 -9.32 21.31 -8.59
C GLN A 167 -8.69 19.91 -8.68
N LEU A 168 -7.61 19.77 -9.45
CA LEU A 168 -6.84 18.54 -9.55
C LEU A 168 -6.24 18.13 -8.20
N TRP A 169 -5.70 19.10 -7.44
CA TRP A 169 -5.19 18.86 -6.09
C TRP A 169 -6.30 18.44 -5.11
N ILE A 170 -7.45 19.11 -5.13
CA ILE A 170 -8.64 18.73 -4.34
C ILE A 170 -9.09 17.31 -4.71
N ALA A 171 -9.07 16.95 -6.00
CA ALA A 171 -9.40 15.59 -6.42
C ALA A 171 -8.41 14.55 -5.84
N GLY A 172 -7.14 14.91 -5.67
CA GLY A 172 -6.14 14.06 -4.98
C GLY A 172 -6.48 13.86 -3.50
N LEU A 173 -6.94 14.91 -2.80
CA LEU A 173 -7.44 14.81 -1.43
C LEU A 173 -8.66 13.89 -1.33
N VAL A 174 -9.60 14.02 -2.28
CA VAL A 174 -10.79 13.14 -2.37
C VAL A 174 -10.37 11.69 -2.60
N PHE A 175 -9.37 11.45 -3.46
CA PHE A 175 -8.88 10.09 -3.71
C PHE A 175 -8.16 9.50 -2.48
N LEU A 176 -7.39 10.30 -1.73
CA LEU A 176 -6.83 9.87 -0.44
C LEU A 176 -7.93 9.50 0.57
N ALA A 177 -8.98 10.32 0.67
CA ALA A 177 -10.12 10.07 1.53
C ALA A 177 -10.86 8.78 1.13
N ALA A 178 -11.05 8.55 -0.17
CA ALA A 178 -11.64 7.33 -0.71
C ALA A 178 -10.81 6.08 -0.37
N ASN A 179 -9.48 6.13 -0.57
CA ASN A 179 -8.59 5.02 -0.19
C ASN A 179 -8.66 4.75 1.32
N THR A 180 -8.65 5.79 2.15
CA THR A 180 -8.76 5.67 3.61
C THR A 180 -10.11 5.07 4.02
N PHE A 181 -11.20 5.48 3.38
CA PHE A 181 -12.53 4.91 3.58
C PHE A 181 -12.55 3.41 3.24
N VAL A 182 -11.98 3.00 2.10
CA VAL A 182 -11.90 1.59 1.70
C VAL A 182 -11.09 0.78 2.71
N ILE A 183 -9.92 1.29 3.15
CA ILE A 183 -9.10 0.65 4.19
C ILE A 183 -9.92 0.43 5.47
N ILE A 184 -10.60 1.48 5.98
CA ILE A 184 -11.43 1.40 7.19
C ILE A 184 -12.57 0.39 7.02
N MET A 185 -13.23 0.39 5.85
CA MET A 185 -14.33 -0.54 5.56
C MET A 185 -13.87 -1.99 5.55
N VAL A 186 -12.74 -2.26 4.91
CA VAL A 186 -12.12 -3.58 4.88
C VAL A 186 -11.70 -4.00 6.29
N MET A 187 -11.07 -3.12 7.07
CA MET A 187 -10.72 -3.36 8.48
C MET A 187 -11.92 -3.72 9.36
N LYS A 188 -13.03 -2.97 9.24
CA LYS A 188 -14.23 -3.20 10.05
C LYS A 188 -14.93 -4.51 9.76
N HIS A 189 -14.77 -5.05 8.55
CA HIS A 189 -15.50 -6.23 8.09
C HIS A 189 -14.63 -7.46 7.89
N HIS A 190 -13.34 -7.37 8.18
CA HIS A 190 -12.40 -8.48 8.10
C HIS A 190 -12.57 -9.43 9.28
N LYS A 191 -12.52 -10.73 9.00
CA LYS A 191 -12.46 -11.79 10.02
C LYS A 191 -11.03 -12.28 10.12
N TYR A 192 -10.46 -12.17 11.32
CA TYR A 192 -9.08 -12.59 11.61
C TYR A 192 -8.82 -14.03 11.16
N THR A 193 -7.75 -14.21 10.39
CA THR A 193 -7.33 -15.51 9.85
C THR A 193 -5.91 -15.82 10.32
N PRO A 194 -5.73 -16.71 11.31
CA PRO A 194 -4.41 -17.20 11.66
C PRO A 194 -3.97 -18.22 10.60
N LEU A 195 -3.12 -17.81 9.66
CA LEU A 195 -2.47 -18.72 8.70
C LEU A 195 -1.65 -19.82 9.38
N PHE A 196 -1.14 -19.51 10.58
CA PHE A 196 -0.42 -20.42 11.44
C PHE A 196 -1.25 -20.69 12.70
N SER A 197 -2.49 -21.19 12.56
CA SER A 197 -3.11 -21.84 13.71
C SER A 197 -2.28 -23.09 14.00
N SER A 198 -1.69 -23.18 15.19
CA SER A 198 -1.05 -24.41 15.65
C SER A 198 -2.03 -25.56 15.43
N SER A 199 -1.60 -26.57 14.65
CA SER A 199 -2.36 -27.79 14.46
C SER A 199 -2.85 -28.24 15.84
N VAL A 200 -4.16 -28.21 16.04
CA VAL A 200 -4.77 -28.79 17.24
C VAL A 200 -4.27 -30.23 17.26
N LYS A 201 -3.53 -30.60 18.32
CA LYS A 201 -3.14 -31.98 18.56
C LYS A 201 -4.40 -32.84 18.48
N SER A 202 -4.60 -33.51 17.35
CA SER A 202 -5.59 -34.56 17.22
C SER A 202 -5.08 -35.75 18.03
N GLY A 203 -5.87 -36.20 19.01
CA GLY A 203 -5.56 -37.33 19.89
C GLY A 203 -5.48 -36.87 21.35
N SER A 204 -6.29 -37.34 22.29
CA SER A 204 -7.05 -38.58 22.38
C SER A 204 -8.16 -38.39 23.43
N LYS A 205 -9.37 -38.85 23.13
CA LYS A 205 -10.25 -39.62 24.02
C LYS A 205 -11.50 -40.06 23.25
N ILE A 206 -11.33 -41.10 22.45
CA ILE A 206 -12.42 -42.04 22.14
C ILE A 206 -12.26 -43.20 23.12
N ALA A 207 -13.13 -43.23 24.13
CA ALA A 207 -13.52 -44.37 24.97
C ALA A 207 -14.45 -43.77 26.05
N THR A 208 -15.68 -44.20 26.28
CA THR A 208 -16.35 -45.46 25.96
C THR A 208 -17.84 -45.24 26.17
N LYS A 209 -18.68 -45.75 25.26
CA LYS A 209 -20.11 -45.98 25.50
C LYS A 209 -20.27 -47.48 25.70
N LYS A 210 -20.84 -47.88 26.84
CA LYS A 210 -21.55 -49.14 27.15
C LYS A 210 -22.12 -48.93 28.56
N GLU A 211 -23.41 -48.66 28.62
CA GLU A 211 -24.45 -49.61 29.08
C GLU A 211 -24.38 -49.81 30.59
#